data_AF-A0A450V9C3-F1
#
_entry.id   AF-A0A450V9C3-F1
#
_cell.length_a   1.000
_cell.length_b   1.000
_cell.length_c   1.000
_cell.angle_alpha   90.00
_cell.angle_beta   90.00
_cell.angle_gamma   90.00
#
_symmetry.space_group_name_H-M   'P 1'
#
loop_
_entity.id
_entity.type
_entity.pdbx_description
1 polymer ?
#
loop_
_entity_poly.entity_id
_entity_poly.type
_entity_poly.pdbx_seq_one_letter_code
_entity_poly.pdbx_strand_id
1 'polypeptide(L)' 'MNVDIVSEATEQMASLPYEQQERALEFIKGLTLSEKSGATGGRLLKYAGFISPDDLKAMSEAIENDCGKTDANEW' A
#
# COMPACT_ATOMS: atom_id res chain seq x y z
N MET A 1 24.52 13.94 0.98
CA MET A 1 23.30 14.73 0.76
C MET A 1 23.46 15.43 -0.56
N ASN A 2 22.59 15.17 -1.54
CA ASN A 2 22.61 15.91 -2.80
C ASN A 2 21.75 17.17 -2.59
N VAL A 3 22.39 18.34 -2.59
CA VAL A 3 21.75 19.61 -2.24
C VAL A 3 20.75 20.04 -3.32
N ASP A 4 21.05 19.76 -4.59
CA ASP A 4 20.19 20.11 -5.72
C ASP A 4 18.85 19.35 -5.63
N ILE A 5 18.91 18.06 -5.33
CA ILE A 5 17.71 17.21 -5.15
C ILE A 5 16.87 17.67 -3.95
N VAL A 6 17.51 18.08 -2.85
CA VAL A 6 16.78 18.56 -1.66
C VAL A 6 16.11 19.91 -1.94
N SER A 7 16.78 20.81 -2.67
CA SER A 7 16.22 22.11 -3.07
C SER A 7 15.01 21.92 -3.97
N GLU A 8 15.13 21.11 -5.02
CA GLU A 8 14.05 20.84 -5.96
C GLU A 8 12.83 20.20 -5.26
N ALA A 9 13.06 19.24 -4.36
CA ALA A 9 11.99 18.63 -3.58
C ALA A 9 11.26 19.65 -2.69
N THR A 10 11.99 20.61 -2.13
CA THR A 10 11.42 21.68 -1.29
C THR A 10 10.58 22.65 -2.12
N GLU A 11 11.06 23.04 -3.30
CA GLU A 11 10.33 23.90 -4.24
C GLU A 11 9.04 23.24 -4.74
N GLN A 12 9.12 21.97 -5.15
CA GLN A 12 7.94 21.22 -5.57
C GLN A 12 6.94 21.07 -4.43
N MET A 13 7.39 20.75 -3.21
CA MET A 13 6.52 20.65 -2.05
C MET A 13 5.83 21.99 -1.72
N ALA A 14 6.56 23.10 -1.77
CA ALA A 14 6.00 24.43 -1.51
C ALA A 14 4.90 24.83 -2.51
N SER A 15 4.92 24.27 -3.73
CA SER A 15 3.89 24.52 -4.76
C SER A 15 2.58 23.74 -4.55
N LEU A 16 2.59 22.70 -3.70
CA LEU A 16 1.42 21.87 -3.44
C LEU A 16 0.41 22.58 -2.53
N PRO A 17 -0.90 22.27 -2.62
CA PRO A 17 -1.85 22.70 -1.61
C PRO A 17 -1.59 22.01 -0.26
N TYR A 18 -2.07 22.62 0.83
CA TYR A 18 -1.72 22.25 2.20
C TYR A 18 -1.88 20.75 2.51
N GLU A 19 -3.00 20.12 2.14
CA GLU A 19 -3.22 18.69 2.40
C GLU A 19 -2.19 17.80 1.67
N GLN A 20 -1.77 18.20 0.48
CA GLN A 20 -0.76 17.47 -0.29
C GLN A 20 0.65 17.70 0.27
N GLN A 21 0.92 18.87 0.84
CA GLN A 21 2.16 19.12 1.60
C GLN A 21 2.24 18.22 2.84
N GLU A 22 1.16 18.10 3.61
CA GLU A 22 1.11 17.20 4.77
C GLU A 22 1.36 15.75 4.37
N ARG A 23 0.69 15.26 3.32
CA ARG A 23 0.92 13.90 2.79
C ARG A 23 2.35 13.66 2.33
N ALA A 24 2.95 14.64 1.65
CA ALA A 24 4.33 14.52 1.18
C ALA A 24 5.32 14.46 2.38
N LEU A 25 5.08 15.26 3.41
CA LEU A 25 5.87 15.24 4.63
C LEU A 25 5.73 13.90 5.38
N GLU A 26 4.53 13.36 5.50
CA GLU A 26 4.30 12.02 6.08
C GLU A 26 5.04 10.92 5.31
N PHE A 27 5.01 10.97 3.98
CA PHE A 27 5.74 10.02 3.15
C PHE A 27 7.25 10.08 3.41
N ILE A 28 7.85 11.27 3.42
CA ILE A 28 9.29 11.45 3.71
C ILE A 28 9.64 10.94 5.11
N LYS A 29 8.78 11.19 6.11
CA LYS A 29 8.93 10.61 7.46
C LYS A 29 8.86 9.07 7.42
N GLY A 30 8.02 8.50 6.57
CA GLY A 30 7.95 7.06 6.34
C GLY A 30 9.24 6.48 5.76
N LEU A 31 9.92 7.20 4.87
CA LEU A 31 11.19 6.76 4.28
C LEU A 31 12.34 6.68 5.30
N THR A 32 12.31 7.49 6.36
CA THR A 32 13.33 7.47 7.43
C THR A 32 13.08 6.36 8.45
N LEU A 33 11.87 5.80 8.49
CA LEU A 33 11.54 4.56 9.21
C LEU A 33 12.07 3.37 8.38
N SER A 34 13.40 3.27 8.27
CA SER A 34 14.12 2.35 7.39
C SER A 34 13.92 0.85 7.67
N GLU A 35 13.09 0.47 8.63
CA GLU A 35 12.66 -0.92 8.73
C GLU A 35 11.45 -1.08 7.84
N LYS A 36 11.54 -2.00 6.85
CA LYS A 36 10.37 -2.52 6.13
C LYS A 36 9.28 -2.77 7.16
N SER A 37 8.31 -1.87 7.28
CA SER A 37 7.28 -1.96 8.29
C SER A 37 6.33 -3.06 7.84
N GLY A 38 6.60 -4.27 8.33
CA GLY A 38 5.92 -5.47 7.91
C GLY A 38 6.38 -6.64 8.77
N ALA A 39 5.48 -7.60 8.97
CA ALA A 39 5.90 -8.86 9.56
C ALA A 39 6.76 -9.62 8.53
N THR A 40 7.87 -10.22 8.97
CA THR A 40 8.60 -11.16 8.11
C THR A 40 7.66 -12.30 7.69
N GLY A 41 7.79 -12.82 6.47
CA GLY A 41 6.91 -13.89 5.97
C GLY A 41 6.83 -15.09 6.91
N GLY A 42 7.93 -15.42 7.59
CA GLY A 42 7.96 -16.47 8.62
C GLY A 42 6.97 -16.25 9.78
N ARG A 43 6.66 -15.00 10.16
CA ARG A 43 5.64 -14.68 11.18
C ARG A 43 4.22 -14.96 10.71
N LEU A 44 3.98 -15.09 9.40
CA LEU A 44 2.66 -15.40 8.84
C LEU A 44 2.38 -16.91 8.83
N LEU A 45 3.39 -17.76 8.94
CA LEU A 45 3.22 -19.23 8.92
C LEU A 45 2.30 -19.73 10.05
N LYS A 46 2.24 -19.02 11.17
CA LYS A 46 1.31 -19.35 12.27
C LYS A 46 -0.17 -19.26 11.87
N TYR A 47 -0.49 -18.64 10.73
CA TYR A 47 -1.85 -18.56 10.18
C TYR A 47 -2.06 -19.55 9.02
N ALA A 48 -1.06 -20.34 8.62
CA ALA A 48 -1.20 -21.31 7.55
C ALA A 48 -2.27 -22.35 7.94
N GLY A 49 -3.26 -22.56 7.06
CA GLY A 49 -4.36 -23.50 7.30
C GLY A 49 -5.43 -23.01 8.29
N PHE A 50 -5.45 -21.73 8.68
CA PHE A 50 -6.47 -21.19 9.59
C PHE A 50 -7.84 -20.99 8.91
N ILE A 51 -7.87 -20.88 7.59
CA ILE A 51 -9.11 -20.72 6.84
C ILE A 51 -9.73 -22.11 6.67
N SER A 52 -10.98 -22.27 7.11
CA SER A 52 -11.68 -23.56 7.01
C SER A 52 -11.93 -23.93 5.53
N PRO A 53 -12.10 -25.22 5.20
CA PRO A 53 -12.45 -25.63 3.84
C PRO A 53 -13.73 -24.97 3.30
N ASP A 54 -14.71 -24.75 4.18
CA ASP A 54 -15.97 -24.10 3.81
C ASP A 54 -15.76 -22.61 3.50
N ASP A 55 -14.96 -21.91 4.30
CA ASP A 55 -14.59 -20.51 4.03
C ASP A 55 -13.76 -20.39 2.75
N LEU A 56 -12.82 -21.33 2.51
CA LEU A 56 -12.06 -21.38 1.27
C LEU A 56 -12.97 -21.54 0.06
N LYS A 57 -13.98 -22.42 0.16
CA LYS A 57 -14.97 -22.63 -0.90
C LYS A 57 -15.79 -21.36 -1.15
N ALA A 58 -16.28 -20.71 -0.10
CA ALA A 58 -17.03 -19.46 -0.22
C ALA A 58 -16.18 -18.34 -0.86
N MET A 59 -14.90 -18.22 -0.48
CA MET A 59 -13.97 -17.27 -1.11
C MET A 59 -13.76 -17.57 -2.59
N SER A 60 -13.55 -18.84 -2.97
CA SER A 60 -13.41 -19.25 -4.37
C SER A 60 -14.66 -18.92 -5.18
N GLU A 61 -15.86 -19.21 -4.66
CA GLU A 61 -17.12 -18.90 -5.33
C GLU A 61 -17.32 -17.39 -5.52
N ALA A 62 -16.94 -16.56 -4.54
CA ALA A 62 -17.03 -15.10 -4.66
C ALA A 62 -16.07 -14.55 -5.74
N ILE A 63 -14.85 -15.08 -5.82
CA ILE A 63 -13.87 -14.66 -6.83
C ILE A 63 -14.38 -14.96 -8.25
N GLU A 64 -14.86 -16.19 -8.47
CA GLU A 64 -15.33 -16.63 -9.80
C GLU A 64 -16.62 -15.93 -10.24
N ASN A 65 -17.54 -15.64 -9.32
CA ASN A 65 -18.86 -15.10 -9.67
C ASN A 65 -18.92 -13.57 -9.71
N ASP A 66 -18.09 -12.88 -8.93
CA ASP A 66 -18.20 -11.44 -8.66
C ASP A 66 -16.90 -10.66 -8.98
N CYS A 67 -15.72 -11.19 -8.62
CA CYS A 67 -14.46 -10.46 -8.78
C CYS A 67 -13.80 -10.60 -10.17
N GLY A 68 -14.13 -11.66 -10.93
CA GLY A 68 -13.57 -11.93 -12.25
C GLY A 68 -14.14 -11.09 -13.40
N LYS A 69 -15.17 -10.28 -13.14
CA LYS A 69 -15.81 -9.42 -14.14
C LYS A 69 -15.32 -7.98 -13.97
N THR A 70 -14.16 -7.68 -14.54
CA THR A 70 -13.76 -6.28 -14.73
C THR A 70 -14.56 -5.72 -15.90
N ASP A 71 -15.54 -4.85 -15.64
CA ASP A 71 -16.13 -4.04 -16.71
C ASP A 71 -15.10 -2.99 -17.15
N ALA A 72 -14.64 -3.11 -18.39
CA ALA A 72 -13.68 -2.17 -18.96
C ALA A 72 -14.24 -0.74 -19.12
N ASN A 73 -15.55 -0.55 -18.94
CA ASN A 73 -16.23 0.74 -19.04
C ASN A 73 -16.68 1.31 -17.68
N GLU A 74 -16.36 0.68 -16.56
CA GLU A 74 -16.72 1.18 -15.22
C GLU A 74 -15.76 2.23 -14.65
N TRP A 75 -14.80 2.75 -15.45
CA TRP A 75 -13.87 3.83 -15.04
C TRP A 75 -13.97 5.05 -15.96
#